data_AF-A0AA36GYD7-F1
#
_entry.id   AF-A0AA36GYD7-F1
#
_cell.length_a   1.000
_cell.length_b   1.000
_cell.length_c   1.000
_cell.angle_alpha   90.00
_cell.angle_beta   90.00
_cell.angle_gamma   90.00
#
_symmetry.space_group_name_H-M   'P 1'
#
loop_
_entity.id
_entity.type
_entity.pdbx_description
1 polymer ?
#
loop_
_entity_poly.entity_id
_entity_poly.type
_entity_poly.pdbx_seq_one_letter_code
_entity_poly.pdbx_strand_id
1 'polypeptide(L)'
;MAIRGPRLEFSVGAFLLLALASLMVLAVASTNQRWSWGSQGYELKARFSQVGQLRKQAPVKIGGVTVGQVASIDLDPVKFESIVTLRMDSKVKDLPADTSAGIFTSGLLGESYIGLQPGGDPDVLKAGDEIVFTQPAVDLIQLVGKYMFSACNGTATMKMKLIPALLASALLAATPFLAQAQAAAPAAAATQGQAGKVVIDASTRILTTLQQRRSEFSSNPASLRSYIDSELNRTFDRDYAARLVLGPHARGASDADIKLFADAMADSLMQRYGSTLLNIQGKPSFRLKGESPLPGNRGVRVSTELVRAGSEPTPVEYWMRNVNGQWKIFDVNIEGISYVQTFRNQFDTPLRQKGIKQVASELHSGSMQAGPAGNGK
;
A
#
# COMPACT_ATOMS: atom_id res chain seq x y z
N MET A 1 72.17 22.82 -40.62
CA MET A 1 71.04 22.97 -39.68
C MET A 1 69.76 22.79 -40.49
N ALA A 2 69.04 21.66 -40.35
CA ALA A 2 67.88 21.36 -41.19
C ALA A 2 66.59 21.90 -40.55
N ILE A 3 65.93 22.83 -41.23
CA ILE A 3 64.68 23.44 -40.76
C ILE A 3 63.54 22.42 -40.94
N ARG A 4 63.03 21.87 -39.83
CA ARG A 4 61.81 21.05 -39.86
C ARG A 4 60.60 21.95 -40.12
N GLY A 5 59.80 21.63 -41.13
CA GLY A 5 58.75 22.53 -41.61
C GLY A 5 57.49 22.58 -40.71
N PRO A 6 56.73 23.70 -40.76
CA PRO A 6 55.59 23.98 -39.85
C PRO A 6 54.40 23.01 -39.96
N ARG A 7 54.41 22.09 -40.93
CA ARG A 7 53.40 21.03 -41.08
C ARG A 7 53.42 20.03 -39.92
N LEU A 8 54.58 19.77 -39.30
CA LEU A 8 54.68 18.81 -38.20
C LEU A 8 54.01 19.35 -36.92
N GLU A 9 54.26 20.62 -36.62
CA GLU A 9 53.73 21.32 -35.44
C GLU A 9 52.21 21.42 -35.47
N PHE A 10 51.63 21.71 -36.65
CA PHE A 10 50.18 21.71 -36.85
C PHE A 10 49.56 20.32 -36.64
N SER A 11 50.17 19.25 -37.15
CA SER A 11 49.69 17.88 -36.96
C SER A 11 49.76 17.43 -35.48
N VAL A 12 50.82 17.80 -34.76
CA VAL A 12 50.94 17.53 -33.32
C VAL A 12 49.87 18.29 -32.53
N GLY A 13 49.65 19.58 -32.85
CA GLY A 13 48.58 20.37 -32.22
C GLY A 13 47.18 19.81 -32.47
N ALA A 14 46.87 19.41 -33.70
CA ALA A 14 45.60 18.78 -34.05
C ALA A 14 45.39 17.44 -33.33
N PHE A 15 46.44 16.61 -33.22
CA PHE A 15 46.38 15.36 -32.46
C PHE A 15 46.13 15.60 -30.96
N LEU A 16 46.79 16.60 -30.37
CA LEU A 16 46.59 17.00 -28.96
C LEU A 16 45.17 17.50 -28.71
N LEU A 17 44.60 18.29 -29.62
CA LEU A 17 43.21 18.75 -29.55
C LEU A 17 42.21 17.60 -29.67
N LEU A 18 42.46 16.61 -30.54
CA LEU A 18 41.61 15.41 -30.65
C LEU A 18 41.70 14.54 -29.38
N ALA A 19 42.89 14.40 -28.79
CA ALA A 19 43.06 13.69 -27.52
C ALA A 19 42.34 14.40 -26.36
N LEU A 20 42.42 15.73 -26.28
CA LEU A 20 41.68 16.55 -25.31
C LEU A 20 40.16 16.48 -25.52
N ALA A 21 39.69 16.54 -26.78
CA ALA A 21 38.28 16.39 -27.09
C ALA A 21 37.75 14.99 -26.73
N SER A 22 38.54 13.94 -26.99
CA SER A 22 38.21 12.56 -26.59
C SER A 22 38.15 12.41 -25.07
N LEU A 23 39.11 12.99 -24.33
CA LEU A 23 39.09 13.04 -22.86
C LEU A 23 37.89 13.83 -22.31
N MET A 24 37.52 14.95 -22.93
CA MET A 24 36.34 15.74 -22.56
C MET A 24 35.05 14.92 -22.75
N VAL A 25 34.91 14.24 -23.90
CA VAL A 25 33.78 13.33 -24.16
C VAL A 25 33.75 12.19 -23.14
N LEU A 26 34.91 11.61 -22.80
CA LEU A 26 35.01 10.56 -21.79
C LEU A 26 34.68 11.06 -20.38
N ALA A 27 35.08 12.27 -20.00
CA ALA A 27 34.76 12.88 -18.71
C ALA A 27 33.26 13.19 -18.56
N VAL A 28 32.63 13.70 -19.63
CA VAL A 28 31.17 13.89 -19.68
C VAL A 28 30.44 12.54 -19.64
N ALA A 29 30.89 11.53 -20.38
CA ALA A 29 30.30 10.19 -20.39
C ALA A 29 30.56 9.39 -19.08
N SER A 30 31.64 9.70 -18.36
CA SER A 30 31.95 9.15 -17.03
C SER A 30 31.11 9.79 -15.93
N THR A 31 30.60 11.00 -16.15
CA THR A 31 29.59 11.59 -15.28
C THR A 31 28.28 10.83 -15.52
N ASN A 32 27.63 10.35 -14.46
CA ASN A 32 26.60 9.29 -14.50
C ASN A 32 25.29 9.65 -15.29
N GLN A 33 25.25 10.79 -15.98
CA GLN A 33 24.29 11.07 -17.05
C GLN A 33 24.75 10.43 -18.36
N ARG A 34 24.67 9.10 -18.47
CA ARG A 34 24.80 8.45 -19.78
C ARG A 34 23.64 8.92 -20.67
N TRP A 35 24.00 9.69 -21.71
CA TRP A 35 23.10 10.27 -22.70
C TRP A 35 22.07 9.23 -23.17
N SER A 36 20.79 9.41 -22.80
CA SER A 36 19.77 8.37 -22.92
C SER A 36 19.18 8.29 -24.33
N TRP A 37 20.01 7.92 -25.30
CA TRP A 37 19.56 7.51 -26.62
C TRP A 37 19.20 6.01 -26.60
N GLY A 38 17.99 5.70 -26.14
CA GLY A 38 17.37 4.39 -26.34
C GLY A 38 17.14 3.54 -25.09
N SER A 39 16.14 3.89 -24.29
CA SER A 39 14.91 3.08 -24.28
C SER A 39 13.73 3.94 -23.85
N GLN A 40 12.62 3.90 -24.61
CA GLN A 40 11.35 4.55 -24.23
C GLN A 40 10.66 3.70 -23.15
N GLY A 41 11.29 3.62 -21.98
CA GLY A 41 10.63 3.15 -20.77
C GLY A 41 9.55 4.13 -20.31
N TYR A 42 8.71 3.69 -19.39
CA TYR A 42 7.76 4.55 -18.68
C TYR A 42 8.15 4.65 -17.22
N GLU A 43 7.71 5.72 -16.56
CA GLU A 43 7.93 5.89 -15.13
C GLU A 43 6.70 5.48 -14.33
N LEU A 44 6.92 4.92 -13.15
CA LEU A 44 5.93 4.72 -12.09
C LEU A 44 6.46 5.37 -10.81
N LYS A 45 5.58 5.80 -9.93
CA LYS A 45 5.94 6.33 -8.60
C LYS A 45 5.58 5.33 -7.52
N ALA A 46 6.29 5.32 -6.41
CA ALA A 46 5.94 4.52 -5.24
C ALA A 46 6.33 5.28 -3.97
N ARG A 47 5.44 5.33 -2.98
CA ARG A 47 5.67 6.04 -1.71
C ARG A 47 6.04 5.06 -0.62
N PHE A 48 7.12 5.33 0.10
CA PHE A 48 7.58 4.50 1.21
C PHE A 48 7.79 5.37 2.45
N SER A 49 7.30 4.90 3.60
CA SER A 49 7.60 5.52 4.89
C SER A 49 9.07 5.41 5.28
N GLN A 50 9.78 4.39 4.79
CA GLN A 50 11.23 4.27 4.91
C GLN A 50 11.84 3.53 3.71
N VAL A 51 12.93 4.08 3.17
CA VAL A 51 13.67 3.52 2.02
C VAL A 51 14.93 2.74 2.40
N GLY A 52 15.42 2.86 3.64
CA GLY A 52 16.61 2.14 4.11
C GLY A 52 17.84 2.43 3.26
N GLN A 53 18.48 1.37 2.73
CA GLN A 53 19.68 1.47 1.89
C GLN A 53 19.37 1.56 0.37
N LEU A 54 18.12 1.79 -0.03
CA LEU A 54 17.75 1.97 -1.42
C LEU A 54 18.44 3.24 -2.00
N ARG A 55 18.95 3.11 -3.23
CA ARG A 55 19.70 4.15 -3.93
C ARG A 55 19.26 4.28 -5.39
N LYS A 56 19.58 5.42 -6.01
CA LYS A 56 19.41 5.58 -7.47
C LYS A 56 20.15 4.47 -8.21
N GLN A 57 19.63 4.05 -9.36
CA GLN A 57 20.08 2.90 -10.15
C GLN A 57 19.90 1.51 -9.50
N ALA A 58 19.36 1.41 -8.27
CA ALA A 58 18.98 0.11 -7.70
C ALA A 58 17.98 -0.62 -8.62
N PRO A 59 18.10 -1.95 -8.81
CA PRO A 59 17.27 -2.67 -9.75
C PRO A 59 15.82 -2.77 -9.28
N VAL A 60 14.89 -2.74 -10.24
CA VAL A 60 13.47 -3.10 -10.04
C VAL A 60 13.28 -4.50 -10.61
N LYS A 61 12.72 -5.43 -9.83
CA LYS A 61 12.64 -6.86 -10.16
C LYS A 61 11.21 -7.40 -10.05
N ILE A 62 10.82 -8.28 -10.97
CA ILE A 62 9.62 -9.13 -10.87
C ILE A 62 10.08 -10.58 -10.86
N GLY A 63 9.71 -11.35 -9.84
CA GLY A 63 10.10 -12.78 -9.74
C GLY A 63 11.63 -13.01 -9.77
N GLY A 64 12.42 -12.03 -9.32
CA GLY A 64 13.88 -12.04 -9.38
C GLY A 64 14.49 -11.51 -10.69
N VAL A 65 13.72 -11.37 -11.77
CA VAL A 65 14.16 -10.82 -13.06
C VAL A 65 14.14 -9.30 -13.03
N THR A 66 15.23 -8.63 -13.41
CA THR A 66 15.28 -7.17 -13.54
C THR A 66 14.41 -6.68 -14.70
N VAL A 67 13.57 -5.68 -14.43
CA VAL A 67 12.55 -5.12 -15.33
C VAL A 67 12.55 -3.58 -15.38
N GLY A 68 13.55 -2.97 -14.73
CA GLY A 68 13.68 -1.53 -14.59
C GLY A 68 14.70 -1.17 -13.51
N GLN A 69 14.72 0.11 -13.13
CA GLN A 69 15.62 0.65 -12.11
C GLN A 69 15.02 1.87 -11.40
N VAL A 70 15.49 2.16 -10.19
CA VAL A 70 15.19 3.41 -9.49
C VAL A 70 15.83 4.59 -10.24
N ALA A 71 15.00 5.54 -10.68
CA ALA A 71 15.42 6.77 -11.34
C ALA A 71 15.72 7.88 -10.32
N SER A 72 14.78 8.14 -9.40
CA SER A 72 14.94 9.12 -8.33
C SER A 72 14.41 8.59 -6.99
N ILE A 73 14.87 9.22 -5.91
CA ILE A 73 14.35 9.08 -4.55
C ILE A 73 14.34 10.50 -4.02
N ASP A 74 13.15 11.00 -3.70
CA ASP A 74 12.87 12.37 -3.29
C ASP A 74 12.00 12.34 -2.02
N LEU A 75 11.98 13.41 -1.22
CA LEU A 75 11.19 13.48 0.02
C LEU A 75 9.95 14.35 -0.20
N ASP A 76 8.77 13.86 0.19
CA ASP A 76 7.56 14.69 0.30
C ASP A 76 7.70 15.62 1.52
N PRO A 77 7.80 16.96 1.35
CA PRO A 77 8.06 17.87 2.46
C PRO A 77 6.84 18.09 3.37
N VAL A 78 5.67 17.56 3.02
CA VAL A 78 4.43 17.68 3.80
C VAL A 78 4.13 16.37 4.54
N LYS A 79 4.30 15.22 3.86
CA LYS A 79 4.02 13.89 4.44
C LYS A 79 5.25 13.22 5.06
N PHE A 80 6.46 13.69 4.75
CA PHE A 80 7.73 13.07 5.11
C PHE A 80 7.88 11.61 4.62
N GLU A 81 7.12 11.23 3.59
CA GLU A 81 7.27 9.97 2.87
C GLU A 81 8.31 10.11 1.75
N SER A 82 9.10 9.06 1.52
CA SER A 82 10.00 9.00 0.36
C SER A 82 9.22 8.65 -0.91
N ILE A 83 9.27 9.53 -1.91
CA ILE A 83 8.75 9.29 -3.26
C ILE A 83 9.87 8.68 -4.09
N VAL A 84 9.71 7.43 -4.49
CA VAL A 84 10.65 6.71 -5.35
C VAL A 84 10.09 6.67 -6.76
N THR A 85 10.82 7.22 -7.73
CA THR A 85 10.48 7.13 -9.16
C THR A 85 11.18 5.92 -9.75
N LEU A 86 10.39 5.00 -10.31
CA LEU A 86 10.83 3.76 -10.94
C LEU A 86 10.77 3.93 -12.46
N ARG A 87 11.88 3.73 -13.17
CA ARG A 87 11.88 3.66 -14.64
C ARG A 87 11.79 2.21 -15.08
N MET A 88 10.66 1.85 -15.69
CA MET A 88 10.33 0.51 -16.16
C MET A 88 10.80 0.30 -17.61
N ASP A 89 11.21 -0.93 -17.94
CA ASP A 89 11.56 -1.30 -19.30
C ASP A 89 10.30 -1.41 -20.19
N SER A 90 10.39 -0.95 -21.43
CA SER A 90 9.29 -0.94 -22.42
C SER A 90 8.74 -2.33 -22.80
N LYS A 91 9.44 -3.40 -22.39
CA LYS A 91 9.02 -4.81 -22.54
C LYS A 91 7.95 -5.20 -21.51
N VAL A 92 7.93 -4.57 -20.35
CA VAL A 92 6.97 -4.86 -19.27
C VAL A 92 5.78 -3.92 -19.42
N LYS A 93 4.84 -4.34 -20.27
CA LYS A 93 3.55 -3.67 -20.45
C LYS A 93 2.51 -4.25 -19.47
N ASP A 94 1.44 -3.51 -19.27
CA ASP A 94 0.21 -4.02 -18.66
C ASP A 94 0.39 -4.58 -17.23
N LEU A 95 1.14 -3.84 -16.39
CA LEU A 95 1.19 -4.10 -14.96
C LEU A 95 -0.17 -3.78 -14.32
N PRO A 96 -0.81 -4.70 -13.59
CA PRO A 96 -2.09 -4.44 -12.93
C PRO A 96 -2.03 -3.28 -11.94
N ALA A 97 -3.15 -2.58 -11.81
CA ALA A 97 -3.35 -1.45 -10.91
C ALA A 97 -3.15 -1.80 -9.41
N ASP A 98 -3.23 -3.09 -9.07
CA ASP A 98 -2.99 -3.66 -7.74
C ASP A 98 -1.63 -4.35 -7.56
N THR A 99 -0.69 -4.12 -8.49
CA THR A 99 0.72 -4.46 -8.31
C THR A 99 1.25 -3.83 -7.03
N SER A 100 1.95 -4.61 -6.19
CA SER A 100 2.63 -4.08 -4.99
C SER A 100 4.13 -3.91 -5.23
N ALA A 101 4.75 -3.00 -4.47
CA ALA A 101 6.19 -2.74 -4.49
C ALA A 101 6.78 -2.81 -3.07
N GLY A 102 7.75 -3.68 -2.86
CA GLY A 102 8.49 -3.80 -1.59
C GLY A 102 9.97 -3.46 -1.76
N ILE A 103 10.59 -2.89 -0.73
CA ILE A 103 12.05 -2.72 -0.68
C ILE A 103 12.66 -3.93 0.02
N PHE A 104 13.45 -4.69 -0.74
CA PHE A 104 14.11 -5.91 -0.28
C PHE A 104 15.62 -5.77 -0.38
N THR A 105 16.36 -6.59 0.36
CA THR A 105 17.83 -6.65 0.30
C THR A 105 18.26 -7.95 -0.37
N SER A 106 19.29 -7.87 -1.23
CA SER A 106 19.84 -9.03 -1.92
C SER A 106 20.66 -9.89 -0.95
N GLY A 107 20.01 -10.85 -0.29
CA GLY A 107 20.61 -11.60 0.82
C GLY A 107 20.75 -10.74 2.09
N LEU A 108 21.65 -11.13 3.00
CA LEU A 108 21.79 -10.47 4.31
C LEU A 108 22.56 -9.13 4.27
N LEU A 109 23.48 -8.97 3.33
CA LEU A 109 24.41 -7.82 3.25
C LEU A 109 24.52 -7.21 1.85
N GLY A 110 23.77 -7.71 0.87
CA GLY A 110 23.82 -7.19 -0.50
C GLY A 110 23.05 -5.88 -0.64
N GLU A 111 22.87 -5.44 -1.88
CA GLU A 111 22.19 -4.18 -2.15
C GLU A 111 20.66 -4.28 -2.07
N SER A 112 20.04 -3.18 -1.65
CA SER A 112 18.59 -3.03 -1.68
C SER A 112 18.07 -2.86 -3.12
N TYR A 113 16.92 -3.45 -3.38
CA TYR A 113 16.23 -3.43 -4.67
C TYR A 113 14.72 -3.30 -4.46
N ILE A 114 14.00 -2.87 -5.49
CA ILE A 114 12.53 -2.85 -5.48
C ILE A 114 12.05 -4.19 -6.05
N GLY A 115 11.33 -4.97 -5.25
CA GLY A 115 10.58 -6.13 -5.72
C GLY A 115 9.15 -5.72 -6.04
N LEU A 116 8.71 -5.96 -7.28
CA LEU A 116 7.32 -5.80 -7.71
C LEU A 116 6.62 -7.16 -7.72
N GLN A 117 5.41 -7.22 -7.16
CA GLN A 117 4.54 -8.39 -7.19
C GLN A 117 3.26 -8.02 -7.95
N PRO A 118 3.13 -8.39 -9.23
CA PRO A 118 1.94 -8.11 -10.03
C PRO A 118 0.69 -8.73 -9.40
N GLY A 119 -0.43 -8.03 -9.50
CA GLY A 119 -1.71 -8.49 -8.96
C GLY A 119 -2.67 -9.05 -10.01
N GLY A 120 -3.96 -8.91 -9.70
CA GLY A 120 -5.11 -9.50 -10.43
C GLY A 120 -6.16 -8.50 -10.91
N ASP A 121 -5.94 -7.21 -10.71
CA ASP A 121 -6.83 -6.14 -11.19
C ASP A 121 -6.89 -6.12 -12.73
N PRO A 122 -8.07 -6.01 -13.36
CA PRO A 122 -8.19 -5.81 -14.80
C PRO A 122 -7.65 -4.44 -15.27
N ASP A 123 -7.66 -3.42 -14.39
CA ASP A 123 -7.09 -2.11 -14.71
C ASP A 123 -5.56 -2.18 -14.67
N VAL A 124 -4.88 -1.39 -15.51
CA VAL A 124 -3.42 -1.37 -15.62
C VAL A 124 -2.82 -0.01 -15.26
N LEU A 125 -1.63 -0.03 -14.65
CA LEU A 125 -0.83 1.15 -14.35
C LEU A 125 -0.30 1.78 -15.64
N LYS A 126 -0.45 3.09 -15.75
CA LYS A 126 -0.02 3.92 -16.87
C LYS A 126 1.27 4.68 -16.53
N ALA A 127 1.91 5.27 -17.54
CA ALA A 127 3.07 6.12 -17.34
C ALA A 127 2.72 7.30 -16.41
N GLY A 128 3.48 7.44 -15.32
CA GLY A 128 3.30 8.45 -14.27
C GLY A 128 2.44 8.00 -13.08
N ASP A 129 1.77 6.85 -13.15
CA ASP A 129 0.92 6.36 -12.07
C ASP A 129 1.72 5.96 -10.82
N GLU A 130 1.07 6.06 -9.66
CA GLU A 130 1.66 5.69 -8.38
C GLU A 130 1.20 4.28 -7.96
N ILE A 131 2.15 3.44 -7.53
CA ILE A 131 1.90 2.17 -6.86
C ILE A 131 1.48 2.48 -5.41
N VAL A 132 0.23 2.18 -5.06
CA VAL A 132 -0.33 2.46 -3.72
C VAL A 132 0.08 1.40 -2.71
N PHE A 133 0.23 0.17 -3.18
CA PHE A 133 0.51 -1.00 -2.35
C PHE A 133 2.02 -1.11 -2.11
N THR A 134 2.54 -0.39 -1.13
CA THR A 134 3.98 -0.35 -0.83
C THR A 134 4.35 -1.01 0.50
N GLN A 135 5.53 -1.63 0.54
CA GLN A 135 6.12 -2.19 1.75
C GLN A 135 7.49 -1.52 2.00
N PRO A 136 7.68 -0.82 3.14
CA PRO A 136 8.93 -0.12 3.44
C PRO A 136 10.09 -1.08 3.72
N ALA A 137 11.31 -0.56 3.65
CA ALA A 137 12.50 -1.32 4.02
C ALA A 137 12.47 -1.70 5.51
N VAL A 138 12.66 -2.99 5.80
CA VAL A 138 12.76 -3.49 7.18
C VAL A 138 14.16 -3.24 7.72
N ASP A 139 14.27 -2.51 8.82
CA ASP A 139 15.49 -2.41 9.61
C ASP A 139 15.64 -3.67 10.48
N LEU A 140 16.54 -4.58 10.06
CA LEU A 140 16.80 -5.83 10.76
C LEU A 140 17.40 -5.61 12.16
N ILE A 141 18.14 -4.51 12.39
CA ILE A 141 18.73 -4.20 13.70
C ILE A 141 17.63 -3.78 14.66
N GLN A 142 16.71 -2.92 14.22
CA GLN A 142 15.52 -2.57 15.01
C GLN A 142 14.63 -3.79 15.28
N LEU A 143 14.48 -4.70 14.31
CA LEU A 143 13.67 -5.90 14.47
C LEU A 143 14.30 -6.88 15.48
N VAL A 144 15.61 -7.15 15.38
CA VAL A 144 16.36 -7.96 16.35
C VAL A 144 16.31 -7.32 17.74
N GLY A 145 16.53 -6.01 17.84
CA GLY A 145 16.38 -5.26 19.09
C GLY A 145 14.97 -5.41 19.69
N LYS A 146 13.92 -5.22 18.88
CA LYS A 146 12.53 -5.43 19.30
C LYS A 146 12.32 -6.84 19.84
N TYR A 147 12.81 -7.89 19.17
CA TYR A 147 12.64 -9.27 19.65
C TYR A 147 13.47 -9.57 20.91
N MET A 148 14.74 -9.14 20.98
CA MET A 148 15.60 -9.36 22.15
C MET A 148 15.07 -8.63 23.40
N PHE A 149 14.72 -7.34 23.27
CA PHE A 149 14.21 -6.56 24.41
C PHE A 149 12.74 -6.88 24.74
N SER A 150 11.90 -7.26 23.76
CA SER A 150 10.54 -7.74 24.05
C SER A 150 10.52 -9.11 24.74
N ALA A 151 11.55 -9.95 24.53
CA ALA A 151 11.69 -11.20 25.27
C ALA A 151 12.16 -10.99 26.72
N CYS A 152 12.89 -9.90 27.01
CA CYS A 152 13.34 -9.55 28.36
C CYS A 152 12.30 -8.78 29.19
N ASN A 153 11.34 -8.09 28.56
CA ASN A 153 10.39 -7.19 29.24
C ASN A 153 9.09 -7.88 29.70
N GLY A 154 9.21 -9.08 30.27
CA GLY A 154 8.19 -9.58 31.19
C GLY A 154 8.14 -8.69 32.44
N THR A 155 6.97 -8.11 32.74
CA THR A 155 6.70 -7.21 33.89
C THR A 155 7.57 -5.95 34.00
N ALA A 156 7.09 -4.84 33.42
CA ALA A 156 7.43 -3.48 33.90
C ALA A 156 6.24 -2.53 33.72
N THR A 157 5.48 -2.28 34.80
CA THR A 157 4.50 -1.19 34.84
C THR A 157 5.24 0.12 35.07
N MET A 158 5.20 1.07 34.14
CA MET A 158 5.73 2.42 34.41
C MET A 158 4.82 3.53 33.87
N LYS A 159 4.14 4.19 34.81
CA LYS A 159 3.61 5.54 34.61
C LYS A 159 4.80 6.49 34.41
N MET A 160 4.73 7.38 33.43
CA MET A 160 5.53 8.62 33.44
C MET A 160 4.61 9.81 33.19
N LYS A 161 4.83 10.90 33.93
CA LYS A 161 3.95 12.08 34.01
C LYS A 161 4.81 13.34 33.82
N LEU A 162 4.33 14.32 33.03
CA LEU A 162 4.69 15.76 33.11
C LEU A 162 6.16 16.09 32.70
N ILE A 163 6.63 17.31 32.39
CA ILE A 163 6.13 18.70 32.17
C ILE A 163 7.19 19.41 31.26
N PRO A 164 7.01 20.57 30.56
CA PRO A 164 6.24 21.78 30.89
C PRO A 164 5.32 22.29 29.74
N ALA A 165 5.03 23.60 29.71
CA ALA A 165 4.40 24.38 28.63
C ALA A 165 5.17 25.70 28.40
N LEU A 166 5.02 26.34 27.24
CA LEU A 166 5.30 27.77 26.95
C LEU A 166 4.54 28.13 25.65
N LEU A 167 3.39 28.82 25.68
CA LEU A 167 3.18 30.28 25.73
C LEU A 167 3.75 31.07 24.53
N ALA A 168 2.87 31.42 23.58
CA ALA A 168 2.97 32.63 22.76
C ALA A 168 1.58 33.01 22.18
N SER A 169 0.95 34.03 22.75
CA SER A 169 -0.27 34.63 22.20
C SER A 169 0.09 35.72 21.18
N ALA A 170 -0.56 35.72 20.03
CA ALA A 170 -0.54 36.87 19.11
C ALA A 170 -1.87 36.98 18.35
N LEU A 171 -2.80 37.74 18.92
CA LEU A 171 -3.92 38.34 18.18
C LEU A 171 -3.39 39.54 17.42
N LEU A 172 -3.69 39.69 16.12
CA LEU A 172 -3.73 41.00 15.47
C LEU A 172 -4.50 41.02 14.13
N ALA A 173 -5.30 42.07 13.99
CA ALA A 173 -5.86 42.63 12.75
C ALA A 173 -6.64 41.70 11.81
N ALA A 174 -7.97 41.69 11.98
CA ALA A 174 -8.88 41.39 10.88
C ALA A 174 -9.03 42.63 9.96
N THR A 175 -8.86 42.45 8.65
CA THR A 175 -9.28 43.40 7.62
C THR A 175 -10.14 42.68 6.58
N PRO A 176 -11.45 42.98 6.45
CA PRO A 176 -12.30 42.30 5.48
C PRO A 176 -12.07 42.89 4.08
N PHE A 177 -11.26 42.22 3.27
CA PHE A 177 -11.18 42.55 1.84
C PHE A 177 -12.36 41.88 1.11
N LEU A 178 -13.40 42.67 0.83
CA LEU A 178 -14.56 42.23 0.04
C LEU A 178 -14.20 42.07 -1.44
N ALA A 179 -13.46 41.02 -1.77
CA ALA A 179 -13.35 40.54 -3.13
C ALA A 179 -14.61 39.76 -3.50
N GLN A 180 -15.49 40.36 -4.31
CA GLN A 180 -16.59 39.64 -4.96
C GLN A 180 -16.03 38.69 -6.03
N ALA A 181 -15.55 37.52 -5.61
CA ALA A 181 -15.30 36.41 -6.51
C ALA A 181 -16.64 35.81 -6.97
N GLN A 182 -16.94 35.91 -8.27
CA GLN A 182 -18.13 35.30 -8.86
C GLN A 182 -18.18 33.80 -8.54
N ALA A 183 -19.34 33.35 -8.04
CA ALA A 183 -19.58 31.97 -7.67
C ALA A 183 -19.70 31.08 -8.93
N ALA A 184 -18.57 30.64 -9.47
CA ALA A 184 -18.51 29.38 -10.20
C ALA A 184 -18.69 28.24 -9.19
N ALA A 185 -19.82 27.52 -9.28
CA ALA A 185 -20.14 26.45 -8.33
C ALA A 185 -19.07 25.33 -8.37
N PRO A 186 -18.42 24.99 -7.24
CA PRO A 186 -17.42 23.92 -7.21
C PRO A 186 -18.11 22.55 -7.17
N ALA A 187 -18.56 22.07 -8.33
CA ALA A 187 -19.13 20.72 -8.49
C ALA A 187 -18.14 19.57 -8.17
N ALA A 188 -16.88 19.88 -7.86
CA ALA A 188 -15.85 18.93 -7.44
C ALA A 188 -15.61 18.86 -5.91
N ALA A 189 -16.31 19.67 -5.10
CA ALA A 189 -16.12 19.72 -3.64
C ALA A 189 -17.11 18.87 -2.82
N ALA A 190 -18.12 18.26 -3.46
CA ALA A 190 -19.26 17.63 -2.78
C ALA A 190 -19.05 16.15 -2.35
N THR A 191 -17.90 15.54 -2.66
CA THR A 191 -17.67 14.09 -2.46
C THR A 191 -16.76 13.75 -1.27
N GLN A 192 -16.11 14.74 -0.64
CA GLN A 192 -15.34 14.55 0.58
C GLN A 192 -16.30 14.36 1.78
N GLY A 193 -16.12 13.30 2.57
CA GLY A 193 -16.95 12.99 3.74
C GLY A 193 -17.99 11.89 3.53
N GLN A 194 -18.29 11.52 2.28
CA GLN A 194 -19.31 10.49 1.98
C GLN A 194 -18.81 9.08 2.28
N ALA A 195 -17.55 8.78 1.95
CA ALA A 195 -16.95 7.45 2.13
C ALA A 195 -16.80 7.13 3.63
N GLY A 196 -16.28 8.08 4.41
CA GLY A 196 -16.13 7.96 5.86
C GLY A 196 -17.47 7.92 6.59
N LYS A 197 -18.49 8.63 6.10
CA LYS A 197 -19.85 8.46 6.62
C LYS A 197 -20.36 7.03 6.42
N VAL A 198 -20.15 6.42 5.25
CA VAL A 198 -20.53 5.01 5.01
C VAL A 198 -19.83 4.06 6.00
N VAL A 199 -18.53 4.26 6.26
CA VAL A 199 -17.77 3.47 7.25
C VAL A 199 -18.32 3.65 8.66
N ILE A 200 -18.49 4.88 9.14
CA ILE A 200 -18.92 5.17 10.52
C ILE A 200 -20.38 4.71 10.76
N ASP A 201 -21.28 4.96 9.81
CA ASP A 201 -22.68 4.52 9.89
C ASP A 201 -22.78 2.98 9.87
N ALA A 202 -21.93 2.30 9.08
CA ALA A 202 -21.86 0.83 9.07
C ALA A 202 -21.32 0.27 10.38
N SER A 203 -20.16 0.75 10.85
CA SER A 203 -19.57 0.30 12.11
C SER A 203 -20.50 0.52 13.31
N THR A 204 -21.17 1.68 13.37
CA THR A 204 -22.13 1.98 14.44
C THR A 204 -23.34 1.04 14.40
N ARG A 205 -23.91 0.79 13.21
CA ARG A 205 -25.03 -0.15 13.02
C ARG A 205 -24.66 -1.56 13.42
N ILE A 206 -23.51 -2.06 12.95
CA ILE A 206 -23.02 -3.42 13.23
C ILE A 206 -22.78 -3.61 14.73
N LEU A 207 -22.04 -2.71 15.38
CA LEU A 207 -21.77 -2.79 16.81
C LEU A 207 -23.06 -2.72 17.65
N THR A 208 -24.01 -1.85 17.27
CA THR A 208 -25.29 -1.71 17.97
C THR A 208 -26.15 -2.97 17.83
N THR A 209 -26.25 -3.51 16.61
CA THR A 209 -27.06 -4.72 16.34
C THR A 209 -26.47 -5.96 17.00
N LEU A 210 -25.13 -6.12 16.97
CA LEU A 210 -24.44 -7.21 17.68
C LEU A 210 -24.64 -7.16 19.20
N GLN A 211 -24.72 -5.96 19.79
CA GLN A 211 -25.02 -5.80 21.22
C GLN A 211 -26.51 -6.08 21.53
N GLN A 212 -27.44 -5.56 20.73
CA GLN A 212 -28.88 -5.71 20.94
C GLN A 212 -29.36 -7.16 20.74
N ARG A 213 -28.87 -7.85 19.70
CA ARG A 213 -29.25 -9.23 19.35
C ARG A 213 -28.26 -10.27 19.86
N ARG A 214 -27.41 -9.93 20.84
CA ARG A 214 -26.34 -10.80 21.35
C ARG A 214 -26.85 -12.18 21.78
N SER A 215 -27.96 -12.25 22.50
CA SER A 215 -28.54 -13.51 22.99
C SER A 215 -29.00 -14.41 21.84
N GLU A 216 -29.72 -13.85 20.86
CA GLU A 216 -30.13 -14.54 19.63
C GLU A 216 -28.93 -15.06 18.84
N PHE A 217 -27.94 -14.21 18.60
CA PHE A 217 -26.72 -14.58 17.88
C PHE A 217 -25.86 -15.62 18.62
N SER A 218 -25.93 -15.65 19.96
CA SER A 218 -25.25 -16.67 20.77
C SER A 218 -25.96 -18.02 20.71
N SER A 219 -27.30 -18.04 20.64
CA SER A 219 -28.09 -19.28 20.56
C SER A 219 -28.22 -19.83 19.13
N ASN A 220 -28.14 -18.95 18.11
CA ASN A 220 -28.27 -19.30 16.71
C ASN A 220 -27.13 -18.70 15.87
N PRO A 221 -25.99 -19.40 15.73
CA PRO A 221 -24.86 -18.96 14.92
C PRO A 221 -25.20 -18.71 13.44
N ALA A 222 -26.23 -19.37 12.89
CA ALA A 222 -26.67 -19.15 11.52
C ALA A 222 -27.35 -17.78 11.34
N SER A 223 -28.07 -17.28 12.35
CA SER A 223 -28.66 -15.93 12.33
C SER A 223 -27.59 -14.83 12.39
N LEU A 224 -26.52 -15.05 13.17
CA LEU A 224 -25.34 -14.18 13.19
C LEU A 224 -24.65 -14.15 11.82
N ARG A 225 -24.42 -15.32 11.23
CA ARG A 225 -23.80 -15.44 9.90
C ARG A 225 -24.61 -14.72 8.84
N SER A 226 -25.91 -15.00 8.73
CA SER A 226 -26.80 -14.31 7.78
C SER A 226 -26.80 -12.80 7.97
N TYR A 227 -26.76 -12.31 9.23
CA TYR A 227 -26.64 -10.88 9.50
C TYR A 227 -25.30 -10.30 9.00
N ILE A 228 -24.16 -10.91 9.36
CA ILE A 228 -22.84 -10.42 8.92
C ILE A 228 -22.69 -10.50 7.40
N ASP A 229 -23.14 -11.58 6.75
CA ASP A 229 -23.11 -11.71 5.29
C ASP A 229 -23.90 -10.58 4.60
N SER A 230 -25.05 -10.19 5.17
CA SER A 230 -25.83 -9.05 4.67
C SER A 230 -25.09 -7.71 4.80
N GLU A 231 -24.37 -7.49 5.90
CA GLU A 231 -23.58 -6.28 6.14
C GLU A 231 -22.30 -6.24 5.28
N LEU A 232 -21.66 -7.40 5.06
CA LEU A 232 -20.53 -7.55 4.14
C LEU A 232 -20.95 -7.26 2.70
N ASN A 233 -22.02 -7.88 2.20
CA ASN A 233 -22.57 -7.60 0.87
C ASN A 233 -22.99 -6.13 0.69
N ARG A 234 -23.50 -5.51 1.76
CA ARG A 234 -23.85 -4.08 1.76
C ARG A 234 -22.63 -3.17 1.71
N THR A 235 -21.56 -3.47 2.44
CA THR A 235 -20.48 -2.52 2.74
C THR A 235 -19.20 -2.77 1.94
N PHE A 236 -18.95 -4.01 1.49
CA PHE A 236 -17.73 -4.41 0.77
C PHE A 236 -17.99 -4.69 -0.72
N ASP A 237 -17.00 -4.42 -1.55
CA ASP A 237 -16.88 -4.94 -2.92
C ASP A 237 -16.14 -6.29 -2.83
N ARG A 238 -16.88 -7.32 -2.41
CA ARG A 238 -16.33 -8.63 -2.04
C ARG A 238 -15.67 -9.34 -3.22
N ASP A 239 -16.25 -9.23 -4.40
CA ASP A 239 -15.76 -9.89 -5.61
C ASP A 239 -14.48 -9.21 -6.12
N TYR A 240 -14.39 -7.88 -6.08
CA TYR A 240 -13.14 -7.16 -6.36
C TYR A 240 -12.08 -7.45 -5.30
N ALA A 241 -12.40 -7.41 -4.00
CA ALA A 241 -11.47 -7.77 -2.93
C ALA A 241 -10.91 -9.20 -3.08
N ALA A 242 -11.78 -10.15 -3.43
CA ALA A 242 -11.39 -11.53 -3.74
C ALA A 242 -10.48 -11.61 -4.97
N ARG A 243 -10.76 -10.87 -6.04
CA ARG A 243 -9.90 -10.75 -7.23
C ARG A 243 -8.51 -10.21 -6.85
N LEU A 244 -8.42 -9.21 -5.95
CA LEU A 244 -7.15 -8.70 -5.44
C LEU A 244 -6.40 -9.74 -4.58
N VAL A 245 -7.10 -10.53 -3.75
CA VAL A 245 -6.46 -11.60 -2.97
C VAL A 245 -5.95 -12.72 -3.87
N LEU A 246 -6.71 -13.11 -4.89
CA LEU A 246 -6.29 -14.09 -5.89
C LEU A 246 -5.08 -13.61 -6.71
N GLY A 247 -4.92 -12.30 -6.91
CA GLY A 247 -3.75 -11.73 -7.58
C GLY A 247 -3.58 -12.31 -9.00
N PRO A 248 -2.37 -12.74 -9.41
CA PRO A 248 -2.15 -13.35 -10.73
C PRO A 248 -3.08 -14.53 -11.04
N HIS A 249 -3.55 -15.27 -10.02
CA HIS A 249 -4.44 -16.43 -10.17
C HIS A 249 -5.86 -16.03 -10.63
N ALA A 250 -6.25 -14.76 -10.50
CA ALA A 250 -7.53 -14.26 -11.00
C ALA A 250 -7.54 -13.99 -12.52
N ARG A 251 -6.37 -14.01 -13.18
CA ARG A 251 -6.29 -13.71 -14.62
C ARG A 251 -6.82 -14.89 -15.42
N GLY A 252 -7.86 -14.64 -16.23
CA GLY A 252 -8.57 -15.69 -16.97
C GLY A 252 -9.52 -16.53 -16.12
N ALA A 253 -9.65 -16.27 -14.82
CA ALA A 253 -10.69 -16.86 -13.99
C ALA A 253 -12.07 -16.28 -14.36
N SER A 254 -13.11 -17.10 -14.28
CA SER A 254 -14.47 -16.61 -14.47
C SER A 254 -14.94 -15.82 -13.24
N ASP A 255 -15.85 -14.87 -13.42
CA ASP A 255 -16.42 -14.13 -12.29
C ASP A 255 -17.17 -15.05 -11.32
N ALA A 256 -17.68 -16.19 -11.79
CA ALA A 256 -18.25 -17.24 -10.96
C ALA A 256 -17.21 -17.91 -10.04
N ASP A 257 -15.98 -18.14 -10.52
CA ASP A 257 -14.88 -18.70 -9.71
C ASP A 257 -14.38 -17.69 -8.67
N ILE A 258 -14.30 -16.42 -9.05
CA ILE A 258 -13.92 -15.33 -8.14
C ILE A 258 -14.97 -15.18 -7.03
N LYS A 259 -16.26 -15.18 -7.39
CA LYS A 259 -17.37 -15.16 -6.44
C LYS A 259 -17.37 -16.39 -5.52
N LEU A 260 -17.15 -17.59 -6.06
CA LEU A 260 -17.03 -18.82 -5.27
C LEU A 260 -15.93 -18.71 -4.20
N PHE A 261 -14.78 -18.13 -4.55
CA PHE A 261 -13.70 -17.86 -3.61
C PHE A 261 -14.03 -16.74 -2.61
N ALA A 262 -14.72 -15.68 -3.05
CA ALA A 262 -15.19 -14.58 -2.19
C ALA A 262 -16.17 -15.08 -1.10
N ASP A 263 -17.08 -15.97 -1.46
CA ASP A 263 -18.04 -16.62 -0.56
C ASP A 263 -17.31 -17.59 0.39
N ALA A 264 -16.46 -18.48 -0.12
CA ALA A 264 -15.67 -19.38 0.73
C ALA A 264 -14.73 -18.66 1.73
N MET A 265 -14.16 -17.51 1.36
CA MET A 265 -13.32 -16.72 2.26
C MET A 265 -14.13 -16.07 3.38
N ALA A 266 -15.29 -15.47 3.06
CA ALA A 266 -16.19 -14.89 4.07
C ALA A 266 -16.70 -15.97 5.04
N ASP A 267 -17.08 -17.13 4.50
CA ASP A 267 -17.49 -18.31 5.25
C ASP A 267 -16.43 -18.75 6.28
N SER A 268 -15.17 -18.85 5.84
CA SER A 268 -14.03 -19.28 6.65
C SER A 268 -13.69 -18.25 7.74
N LEU A 269 -13.71 -16.96 7.41
CA LEU A 269 -13.54 -15.88 8.40
C LEU A 269 -14.65 -15.89 9.46
N MET A 270 -15.91 -16.13 9.05
CA MET A 270 -17.03 -16.23 9.98
C MET A 270 -16.97 -17.46 10.88
N GLN A 271 -16.52 -18.62 10.37
CA GLN A 271 -16.26 -19.81 11.19
C GLN A 271 -15.18 -19.53 12.25
N ARG A 272 -14.11 -18.83 11.89
CA ARG A 272 -12.95 -18.58 12.78
C ARG A 272 -13.16 -17.44 13.78
N TYR A 273 -13.88 -16.39 13.41
CA TYR A 273 -13.97 -15.16 14.20
C TYR A 273 -15.41 -14.76 14.59
N GLY A 274 -16.46 -15.36 14.01
CA GLY A 274 -17.84 -14.94 14.25
C GLY A 274 -18.25 -14.94 15.73
N SER A 275 -17.86 -15.97 16.49
CA SER A 275 -18.14 -16.06 17.92
C SER A 275 -17.39 -15.03 18.78
N THR A 276 -16.21 -14.57 18.35
CA THR A 276 -15.43 -13.58 19.10
C THR A 276 -16.02 -12.17 18.97
N LEU A 277 -16.72 -11.87 17.87
CA LEU A 277 -17.47 -10.62 17.68
C LEU A 277 -18.52 -10.40 18.77
N LEU A 278 -19.16 -11.47 19.25
CA LEU A 278 -20.15 -11.38 20.33
C LEU A 278 -19.48 -11.05 21.67
N ASN A 279 -18.22 -11.41 21.87
CA ASN A 279 -17.51 -11.27 23.15
C ASN A 279 -16.81 -9.93 23.34
N ILE A 280 -17.00 -8.97 22.42
CA ILE A 280 -16.44 -7.63 22.52
C ILE A 280 -17.03 -6.88 23.74
N GLN A 281 -16.16 -6.49 24.66
CA GLN A 281 -16.50 -5.70 25.86
C GLN A 281 -16.09 -4.23 25.71
N GLY A 282 -16.55 -3.36 26.62
CA GLY A 282 -16.04 -2.00 26.74
C GLY A 282 -16.54 -0.98 25.70
N LYS A 283 -17.65 -1.27 25.00
CA LYS A 283 -18.31 -0.37 24.01
C LYS A 283 -17.31 0.32 23.06
N PRO A 284 -16.64 -0.43 22.15
CA PRO A 284 -15.74 0.17 21.18
C PRO A 284 -16.45 1.23 20.35
N SER A 285 -15.69 2.23 19.89
CA SER A 285 -16.16 3.25 18.96
C SER A 285 -15.12 3.49 17.87
N PHE A 286 -15.59 3.87 16.68
CA PHE A 286 -14.72 4.29 15.58
C PHE A 286 -14.76 5.82 15.48
N ARG A 287 -13.58 6.43 15.34
CA ARG A 287 -13.41 7.87 15.16
C ARG A 287 -12.84 8.13 13.76
N LEU A 288 -13.53 8.90 12.94
CA LEU A 288 -13.00 9.34 11.65
C LEU A 288 -11.84 10.33 11.88
N LYS A 289 -10.74 10.13 11.15
CA LYS A 289 -9.56 11.01 11.18
C LYS A 289 -9.43 11.86 9.92
N GLY A 290 -9.86 11.32 8.79
CA GLY A 290 -9.90 12.03 7.52
C GLY A 290 -10.14 11.10 6.34
N GLU A 291 -10.24 11.70 5.17
CA GLU A 291 -10.36 11.01 3.89
C GLU A 291 -9.30 11.57 2.93
N SER A 292 -8.69 10.71 2.12
CA SER A 292 -7.75 11.13 1.09
C SER A 292 -7.95 10.32 -0.19
N PRO A 293 -7.84 10.91 -1.39
CA PRO A 293 -7.98 10.18 -2.64
C PRO A 293 -6.84 9.17 -2.81
N LEU A 294 -7.17 7.98 -3.30
CA LEU A 294 -6.18 7.01 -3.76
C LEU A 294 -5.60 7.48 -5.10
N PRO A 295 -4.28 7.36 -5.33
CA PRO A 295 -3.66 7.74 -6.59
C PRO A 295 -4.30 7.03 -7.80
N GLY A 296 -4.27 7.66 -8.97
CA GLY A 296 -4.85 7.08 -10.19
C GLY A 296 -6.38 6.98 -10.18
N ASN A 297 -7.07 7.77 -9.35
CA ASN A 297 -8.54 7.78 -9.21
C ASN A 297 -9.16 6.42 -8.83
N ARG A 298 -8.39 5.54 -8.16
CA ARG A 298 -8.85 4.19 -7.72
C ARG A 298 -9.83 4.20 -6.54
N GLY A 299 -10.15 5.38 -6.01
CA GLY A 299 -11.10 5.56 -4.91
C GLY A 299 -10.56 6.46 -3.80
N VAL A 300 -10.93 6.16 -2.57
CA VAL A 300 -10.64 6.96 -1.36
C VAL A 300 -10.13 6.06 -0.24
N ARG A 301 -9.11 6.52 0.47
CA ARG A 301 -8.65 6.01 1.75
C ARG A 301 -9.36 6.78 2.87
N VAL A 302 -10.10 6.07 3.70
CA VAL A 302 -10.76 6.59 4.90
C VAL A 302 -9.94 6.15 6.11
N SER A 303 -9.27 7.09 6.78
CA SER A 303 -8.45 6.79 7.96
C SER A 303 -9.29 6.97 9.24
N THR A 304 -9.28 5.98 10.12
CA THR A 304 -10.05 5.96 11.38
C THR A 304 -9.22 5.45 12.56
N GLU A 305 -9.71 5.68 13.78
CA GLU A 305 -9.18 5.08 15.01
C GLU A 305 -10.26 4.22 15.68
N LEU A 306 -9.95 2.96 15.97
CA LEU A 306 -10.73 2.11 16.86
C LEU A 306 -10.35 2.41 18.31
N VAL A 307 -11.27 3.04 19.04
CA VAL A 307 -11.12 3.42 20.44
C VAL A 307 -11.80 2.37 21.33
N ARG A 308 -11.04 1.82 22.29
CA ARG A 308 -11.51 0.86 23.30
C ARG A 308 -11.16 1.37 24.69
N ALA A 309 -12.03 1.13 25.67
CA ALA A 309 -11.78 1.55 27.06
C ALA A 309 -10.51 0.86 27.60
N GLY A 310 -9.54 1.64 28.09
CA GLY A 310 -8.30 1.13 28.67
C GLY A 310 -7.26 0.60 27.67
N SER A 311 -7.37 0.93 26.38
CA SER A 311 -6.36 0.61 25.36
C SER A 311 -6.00 1.84 24.52
N GLU A 312 -4.80 1.85 23.94
CA GLU A 312 -4.45 2.88 22.96
C GLU A 312 -5.33 2.77 21.71
N PRO A 313 -5.66 3.89 21.02
CA PRO A 313 -6.46 3.84 19.80
C PRO A 313 -5.73 3.08 18.69
N THR A 314 -6.36 2.02 18.16
CA THR A 314 -5.79 1.24 17.05
C THR A 314 -6.13 1.93 15.71
N PRO A 315 -5.15 2.34 14.88
CA PRO A 315 -5.42 2.93 13.58
C PRO A 315 -5.95 1.87 12.60
N VAL A 316 -7.05 2.22 11.91
CA VAL A 316 -7.70 1.38 10.89
C VAL A 316 -8.02 2.25 9.69
N GLU A 317 -7.48 1.90 8.52
CA GLU A 317 -7.83 2.55 7.25
C GLU A 317 -8.69 1.64 6.38
N TYR A 318 -9.70 2.21 5.74
CA TYR A 318 -10.56 1.52 4.79
C TYR A 318 -10.27 2.07 3.40
N TRP A 319 -9.90 1.19 2.46
CA TRP A 319 -9.71 1.58 1.08
C TRP A 319 -11.00 1.26 0.33
N MET A 320 -11.59 2.29 -0.26
CA MET A 320 -12.95 2.26 -0.79
C MET A 320 -12.97 2.72 -2.25
N ARG A 321 -13.77 2.05 -3.08
CA ARG A 321 -14.06 2.43 -4.47
C ARG A 321 -15.53 2.80 -4.61
N ASN A 322 -15.85 3.63 -5.60
CA ASN A 322 -17.23 3.96 -5.92
C ASN A 322 -17.73 2.97 -6.99
N VAL A 323 -18.77 2.19 -6.66
CA VAL A 323 -19.41 1.23 -7.54
C VAL A 323 -20.84 1.69 -7.77
N ASN A 324 -21.15 2.17 -8.98
CA ASN A 324 -22.49 2.63 -9.37
C ASN A 324 -23.11 3.66 -8.39
N GLY A 325 -22.30 4.61 -7.92
CA GLY A 325 -22.70 5.63 -6.95
C GLY A 325 -22.53 5.23 -5.47
N GLN A 326 -22.24 3.95 -5.17
CA GLN A 326 -22.08 3.45 -3.80
C GLN A 326 -20.60 3.29 -3.43
N TRP A 327 -20.19 3.87 -2.30
CA TRP A 327 -18.87 3.59 -1.73
C TRP A 327 -18.84 2.18 -1.12
N LYS A 328 -17.89 1.37 -1.57
CA LYS A 328 -17.67 -0.01 -1.15
C LYS A 328 -16.23 -0.21 -0.70
N ILE A 329 -16.03 -0.85 0.45
CA ILE A 329 -14.70 -1.20 0.98
C ILE A 329 -14.14 -2.38 0.17
N PHE A 330 -12.89 -2.32 -0.26
CA PHE A 330 -12.21 -3.43 -0.93
C PHE A 330 -10.95 -3.92 -0.20
N ASP A 331 -10.36 -3.11 0.67
CA ASP A 331 -9.29 -3.53 1.58
C ASP A 331 -9.44 -2.82 2.93
N VAL A 332 -8.93 -3.48 3.98
CA VAL A 332 -8.82 -2.93 5.33
C VAL A 332 -7.36 -3.02 5.73
N ASN A 333 -6.81 -1.88 6.10
CA ASN A 333 -5.47 -1.76 6.65
C ASN A 333 -5.56 -1.56 8.16
N ILE A 334 -4.93 -2.43 8.95
CA ILE A 334 -4.87 -2.32 10.42
C ILE A 334 -3.39 -2.19 10.80
N GLU A 335 -3.03 -1.15 11.54
CA GLU A 335 -1.65 -0.90 11.99
C GLU A 335 -0.60 -0.90 10.85
N GLY A 336 -0.99 -0.48 9.64
CA GLY A 336 -0.14 -0.46 8.45
C GLY A 336 -0.26 -1.72 7.58
N ILE A 337 -0.91 -2.78 8.06
CA ILE A 337 -0.98 -4.09 7.39
C ILE A 337 -2.27 -4.20 6.55
N SER A 338 -2.11 -4.29 5.22
CA SER A 338 -3.20 -4.63 4.29
C SER A 338 -3.65 -6.08 4.44
N TYR A 339 -4.95 -6.29 4.62
CA TYR A 339 -5.54 -7.63 4.70
C TYR A 339 -5.58 -8.30 3.32
N VAL A 340 -5.84 -7.56 2.24
CA VAL A 340 -5.74 -8.06 0.86
C VAL A 340 -4.34 -8.60 0.56
N GLN A 341 -3.27 -7.87 0.90
CA GLN A 341 -1.91 -8.35 0.70
C GLN A 341 -1.58 -9.56 1.59
N THR A 342 -2.03 -9.56 2.84
CA THR A 342 -1.79 -10.65 3.79
C THR A 342 -2.43 -11.95 3.28
N PHE A 343 -3.68 -11.89 2.80
CA PHE A 343 -4.35 -13.06 2.23
C PHE A 343 -3.78 -13.43 0.86
N ARG A 344 -3.38 -12.48 0.01
CA ARG A 344 -2.67 -12.77 -1.25
C ARG A 344 -1.46 -13.64 -0.99
N ASN A 345 -0.59 -13.23 -0.05
CA ASN A 345 0.60 -13.98 0.31
C ASN A 345 0.30 -15.33 0.99
N GLN A 346 -0.79 -15.43 1.76
CA GLN A 346 -1.24 -16.68 2.38
C GLN A 346 -1.73 -17.71 1.33
N PHE A 347 -2.51 -17.28 0.34
CA PHE A 347 -3.16 -18.17 -0.62
C PHE A 347 -2.35 -18.42 -1.90
N ASP A 348 -1.33 -17.62 -2.20
CA ASP A 348 -0.54 -17.73 -3.43
C ASP A 348 0.06 -19.13 -3.68
N THR A 349 0.59 -19.80 -2.63
CA THR A 349 1.10 -21.18 -2.75
C THR A 349 -0.02 -22.23 -2.89
N PRO A 350 -1.07 -22.25 -2.05
CA PRO A 350 -2.26 -23.08 -2.30
C PRO A 350 -2.87 -22.93 -3.71
N LEU A 351 -3.02 -21.70 -4.19
CA LEU A 351 -3.61 -21.41 -5.50
C LEU A 351 -2.75 -21.94 -6.65
N ARG A 352 -1.42 -21.80 -6.58
CA ARG A 352 -0.49 -22.45 -7.53
C ARG A 352 -0.65 -23.97 -7.60
N GLN A 353 -0.92 -24.62 -6.47
CA GLN A 353 -0.95 -26.09 -6.36
C GLN A 353 -2.31 -26.70 -6.70
N LYS A 354 -3.40 -25.99 -6.39
CA LYS A 354 -4.77 -26.54 -6.35
C LYS A 354 -5.78 -25.77 -7.19
N GLY A 355 -5.47 -24.53 -7.56
CA GLY A 355 -6.41 -23.63 -8.24
C GLY A 355 -7.57 -23.15 -7.37
N ILE A 356 -8.35 -22.21 -7.92
CA ILE A 356 -9.38 -21.45 -7.18
C ILE A 356 -10.46 -22.37 -6.59
N LYS A 357 -11.04 -23.27 -7.40
CA LYS A 357 -12.17 -24.11 -7.00
C LYS A 357 -11.85 -25.03 -5.82
N GLN A 358 -10.67 -25.65 -5.82
CA GLN A 358 -10.27 -26.52 -4.72
C GLN A 358 -9.94 -25.72 -3.47
N VAL A 359 -9.22 -24.60 -3.57
CA VAL A 359 -8.94 -23.72 -2.40
C VAL A 359 -10.24 -23.19 -1.79
N ALA A 360 -11.22 -22.81 -2.60
CA ALA A 360 -12.54 -22.40 -2.12
C ALA A 360 -13.29 -23.55 -1.39
N SER A 361 -13.24 -24.78 -1.93
CA SER A 361 -13.80 -25.96 -1.26
C SER A 361 -13.11 -26.28 0.08
N GLU A 362 -11.79 -26.13 0.13
CA GLU A 362 -11.00 -26.33 1.36
C GLU A 362 -11.29 -25.25 2.41
N LEU A 363 -11.50 -24.00 2.00
CA LEU A 363 -11.93 -22.90 2.87
C LEU A 363 -13.34 -23.10 3.43
N HIS A 364 -14.29 -23.52 2.59
CA HIS A 364 -15.69 -23.74 3.02
C HIS A 364 -15.80 -24.93 3.99
N SER A 365 -15.04 -26.00 3.75
CA SER A 365 -14.94 -27.17 4.64
C SER A 365 -14.12 -26.95 5.92
N GLY A 366 -13.46 -25.79 6.07
CA GLY A 366 -12.60 -25.47 7.21
C GLY A 366 -11.26 -26.23 7.24
N SER A 367 -10.99 -27.07 6.24
CA SER A 367 -9.70 -27.76 6.05
C SER A 367 -8.57 -26.80 5.66
N MET A 368 -8.92 -25.64 5.12
CA MET A 368 -8.09 -24.43 5.06
C MET A 368 -8.80 -23.28 5.78
N GLN A 369 -8.05 -22.36 6.37
CA GLN A 369 -8.60 -21.26 7.17
C GLN A 369 -8.04 -19.91 6.73
N ALA A 370 -8.94 -18.96 6.45
CA ALA A 370 -8.59 -17.57 6.24
C ALA A 370 -8.23 -16.86 7.56
N GLY A 371 -7.49 -15.77 7.47
CA GLY A 371 -7.04 -14.97 8.63
C GLY A 371 -5.53 -15.14 8.90
N PRO A 372 -4.84 -14.09 9.37
CA PRO A 372 -3.42 -14.17 9.70
C PRO A 372 -3.13 -15.36 10.63
N ALA A 373 -1.95 -15.96 10.51
CA ALA A 373 -1.55 -17.05 11.39
C ALA A 373 -1.60 -16.55 12.84
N GLY A 374 -2.61 -17.02 13.58
CA GLY A 374 -2.66 -16.74 15.01
C GLY A 374 -1.56 -17.56 15.66
N ASN A 375 -0.77 -16.94 16.53
CA ASN A 375 0.08 -17.70 17.43
C ASN A 375 -0.83 -18.69 18.17
N GLY A 376 -0.61 -19.97 17.91
CA GLY A 376 -1.46 -21.02 18.46
C GLY A 376 -1.19 -21.19 19.94
N LYS A 377 -2.20 -20.87 20.75
CA LYS A 377 -2.26 -20.89 22.23
C LYS A 377 -1.79 -19.60 22.91
#